data_AF-A0A964ENS7-F1
#
_entry.id   AF-A0A964ENS7-F1
#
_cell.length_a   1.000
_cell.length_b   1.000
_cell.length_c   1.000
_cell.angle_alpha   90.00
_cell.angle_beta   90.00
_cell.angle_gamma   90.00
#
_symmetry.space_group_name_H-M   'P 1'
#
loop_
_entity.id
_entity.type
_entity.pdbx_description
1 polymer ?
#
loop_
_entity_poly.entity_id
_entity_poly.type
_entity_poly.pdbx_seq_one_letter_code
_entity_poly.pdbx_strand_id
1 'polypeptide(L)'
;MPAAARVTDTTNHGGTIVGPGAPTVLIGGMPACVAGDNHVCSLPPNAHQPTASPFPMGSTTVLIGGKPAIRVGDVCICGASAAVGEPTVMIG
;
A
#
# COMPACT_ATOMS: atom_id res chain seq x y z
N MET A 1 15.90 -1.48 4.89
CA MET A 1 14.77 -0.57 4.57
C MET A 1 14.01 -1.19 3.41
N PRO A 2 12.68 -1.39 3.49
CA PRO A 2 11.87 -1.90 2.38
C PRO A 2 11.59 -0.81 1.33
N ALA A 3 11.25 -1.24 0.11
CA ALA A 3 10.89 -0.33 -0.97
C ALA A 3 9.54 0.35 -0.69
N ALA A 4 9.37 1.59 -1.14
CA ALA A 4 8.13 2.34 -0.99
C ALA A 4 7.03 1.79 -1.89
N ALA A 5 5.83 1.57 -1.36
CA ALA A 5 4.67 1.17 -2.14
C ALA A 5 4.01 2.40 -2.79
N ARG A 6 3.37 2.16 -3.93
CA ARG A 6 2.64 3.15 -4.73
C ARG A 6 1.22 2.69 -4.95
N VAL A 7 0.34 3.62 -5.28
CA VAL A 7 -0.98 3.27 -5.82
C VAL A 7 -0.77 2.39 -7.06
N THR A 8 -1.61 1.37 -7.21
CA THR A 8 -1.58 0.30 -8.24
C THR A 8 -0.55 -0.81 -8.05
N ASP A 9 0.38 -0.71 -7.09
CA ASP A 9 1.29 -1.82 -6.79
C ASP A 9 0.50 -3.06 -6.35
N THR A 10 0.97 -4.24 -6.74
CA THR A 10 0.30 -5.51 -6.43
C THR A 10 0.53 -5.92 -4.98
N THR A 11 -0.43 -6.68 -4.45
CA THR A 11 -0.31 -7.32 -3.14
C THR A 11 -0.13 -8.82 -3.27
N ASN A 12 0.28 -9.47 -2.18
CA ASN A 12 0.50 -10.91 -2.13
C ASN A 12 -0.79 -11.75 -2.25
N HIS A 13 -1.96 -11.11 -2.20
CA HIS A 13 -3.27 -11.74 -2.43
C HIS A 13 -3.75 -11.59 -3.89
N GLY A 14 -2.90 -11.10 -4.81
CA GLY A 14 -3.22 -10.96 -6.23
C GLY A 14 -4.12 -9.76 -6.58
N GLY A 15 -4.41 -8.91 -5.60
CA GLY A 15 -5.06 -7.62 -5.82
C GLY A 15 -4.05 -6.48 -5.90
N THR A 16 -4.55 -5.25 -5.83
CA THR A 16 -3.72 -4.04 -5.93
C THR A 16 -4.01 -3.07 -4.79
N ILE A 17 -3.09 -2.15 -4.56
CA ILE A 17 -3.30 -1.03 -3.65
C ILE A 17 -4.04 0.09 -4.38
N VAL A 18 -5.13 0.54 -3.78
CA VAL A 18 -6.08 1.53 -4.28
C VAL A 18 -6.34 2.54 -3.18
N GLY A 19 -6.10 3.80 -3.49
CA GLY A 19 -6.43 4.92 -2.63
C GLY A 19 -5.96 6.19 -3.31
N PRO A 20 -6.33 7.38 -2.80
CA PRO A 20 -5.80 8.59 -3.40
C PRO A 20 -4.27 8.64 -3.31
N GLY A 21 -3.65 7.84 -2.43
CA GLY A 21 -2.26 7.96 -2.08
C GLY A 21 -1.97 9.36 -1.55
N ALA A 22 -0.74 9.80 -1.74
CA ALA A 22 -0.37 11.21 -1.67
C ALA A 22 -0.27 11.77 -3.11
N PRO A 23 -1.31 12.46 -3.62
CA PRO A 23 -1.37 12.86 -5.04
C PRO A 23 -0.26 13.86 -5.43
N THR A 24 0.34 14.54 -4.47
CA THR A 24 1.44 15.51 -4.68
C THR A 24 2.82 14.90 -4.48
N VAL A 25 2.94 13.68 -3.94
CA VAL A 25 4.21 13.00 -3.72
C VAL A 25 4.26 11.78 -4.61
N LEU A 26 4.95 11.91 -5.73
CA LEU A 26 5.07 10.86 -6.73
C LEU A 26 6.35 10.06 -6.51
N ILE A 27 6.22 8.75 -6.44
CA ILE A 27 7.33 7.77 -6.37
C ILE A 27 7.28 6.98 -7.68
N GLY A 28 8.35 7.00 -8.47
CA GLY A 28 8.35 6.36 -9.80
C GLY A 28 7.26 6.87 -10.75
N GLY A 29 6.80 8.12 -10.56
CA GLY A 29 5.72 8.73 -11.35
C GLY A 29 4.29 8.40 -10.88
N MET A 30 4.12 7.57 -9.87
CA MET A 30 2.82 7.20 -9.30
C MET A 30 2.63 7.79 -7.90
N PRO A 31 1.39 8.08 -7.45
CA PRO A 31 1.16 8.55 -6.08
C PRO A 31 1.72 7.58 -5.04
N ALA A 32 2.47 8.10 -4.09
CA ALA A 32 3.00 7.32 -2.97
C ALA A 32 1.85 6.77 -2.12
N CYS A 33 1.94 5.51 -1.71
CA CYS A 33 0.93 4.90 -0.86
C CYS A 33 1.14 5.28 0.61
N VAL A 34 0.05 5.55 1.32
CA VAL A 34 0.04 5.97 2.73
C VAL A 34 -1.03 5.22 3.53
N ALA A 35 -0.88 5.19 4.85
CA ALA A 35 -1.88 4.59 5.74
C ALA A 35 -3.27 5.18 5.48
N GLY A 36 -4.26 4.29 5.39
CA GLY A 36 -5.64 4.58 4.99
C GLY A 36 -5.94 4.28 3.52
N ASP A 37 -4.93 4.08 2.64
CA ASP A 37 -5.17 3.48 1.33
C ASP A 37 -5.63 2.02 1.49
N ASN A 38 -6.32 1.46 0.50
CA ASN A 38 -6.92 0.14 0.56
C ASN A 38 -6.20 -0.87 -0.31
N HIS A 39 -6.08 -2.11 0.13
CA HIS A 39 -5.96 -3.24 -0.78
C HIS A 39 -7.35 -3.57 -1.35
N VAL A 40 -7.46 -3.83 -2.65
CA VAL A 40 -8.65 -4.42 -3.28
C VAL A 40 -8.30 -5.79 -3.82
N CYS A 41 -8.97 -6.83 -3.30
CA CYS A 41 -8.69 -8.22 -3.62
C CYS A 41 -9.37 -8.66 -4.92
N SER A 42 -8.70 -9.53 -5.68
CA SER A 42 -9.22 -10.09 -6.93
C SER A 42 -9.80 -11.51 -6.77
N LEU A 43 -9.76 -12.10 -5.56
CA LEU A 43 -10.11 -13.51 -5.31
C LEU A 43 -11.65 -13.72 -5.18
N PRO A 44 -12.27 -14.55 -6.03
CA PRO A 44 -13.62 -15.07 -5.82
C PRO A 44 -13.61 -16.42 -5.06
N PRO A 45 -14.69 -16.80 -4.34
CA PRO A 45 -15.84 -15.98 -3.96
C PRO A 45 -15.43 -14.99 -2.86
N ASN A 46 -16.16 -13.88 -2.76
CA ASN A 46 -15.97 -12.80 -1.79
C ASN A 46 -16.23 -13.21 -0.32
N ALA A 47 -16.00 -14.47 0.07
CA ALA A 47 -16.11 -14.96 1.43
C ALA A 47 -15.11 -14.29 2.39
N HIS A 48 -14.01 -13.73 1.86
CA HIS A 48 -13.12 -12.85 2.59
C HIS A 48 -13.61 -11.40 2.46
N GLN A 49 -14.70 -11.07 3.16
CA GLN A 49 -15.13 -9.69 3.33
C GLN A 49 -14.31 -9.03 4.45
N PRO A 50 -13.86 -7.77 4.27
CA PRO A 50 -14.19 -6.90 3.14
C PRO A 50 -13.24 -7.12 1.94
N THR A 51 -13.80 -7.07 0.72
CA THR A 51 -13.05 -7.18 -0.54
C THR A 51 -12.10 -6.00 -0.78
N ALA A 52 -12.32 -4.90 -0.05
CA ALA A 52 -11.42 -3.78 0.07
C ALA A 52 -11.09 -3.57 1.55
N SER A 53 -9.81 -3.45 1.91
CA SER A 53 -9.46 -3.19 3.30
C SER A 53 -8.26 -2.26 3.42
N PRO A 54 -8.25 -1.35 4.42
CA PRO A 54 -7.23 -0.34 4.53
C PRO A 54 -5.91 -0.91 5.04
N PHE A 55 -4.80 -0.25 4.70
CA PHE A 55 -3.55 -0.34 5.43
C PHE A 55 -3.65 0.57 6.66
N PRO A 56 -3.80 0.03 7.88
CA PRO A 56 -4.00 0.84 9.08
C PRO A 56 -2.73 1.58 9.51
N MET A 57 -1.57 1.11 9.08
CA MET A 57 -0.25 1.64 9.45
C MET A 57 0.76 1.36 8.32
N GLY A 58 1.90 2.03 8.38
CA GLY A 58 3.09 1.77 7.55
C GLY A 58 4.36 2.10 8.33
N SER A 59 5.25 2.89 7.74
CA SER A 59 6.45 3.41 8.41
C SER A 59 6.12 4.17 9.70
N THR A 60 6.91 3.94 10.75
CA THR A 60 6.82 4.66 12.03
C THR A 60 7.63 5.95 12.06
N THR A 61 8.46 6.20 11.04
CA THR A 61 9.41 7.33 11.03
C THR A 61 9.24 8.22 9.81
N VAL A 62 8.75 7.69 8.69
CA VAL A 62 8.55 8.43 7.45
C VAL A 62 7.07 8.68 7.22
N LEU A 63 6.73 9.96 7.21
CA LEU A 63 5.38 10.43 6.90
C LEU A 63 5.36 11.07 5.51
N ILE A 64 4.38 10.70 4.69
CA ILE A 64 4.10 11.32 3.40
C ILE A 64 2.73 11.98 3.51
N GLY A 65 2.66 13.29 3.23
CA GLY A 65 1.41 14.05 3.41
C GLY A 65 0.86 14.00 4.84
N GLY A 66 1.74 13.83 5.84
CA GLY A 66 1.38 13.70 7.26
C GLY A 66 0.88 12.31 7.68
N LYS A 67 0.89 11.32 6.78
CA LYS A 67 0.45 9.94 7.06
C LYS A 67 1.63 8.96 6.96
N PRO A 68 1.66 7.88 7.75
CA PRO A 68 2.65 6.80 7.60
C PRO A 68 2.76 6.31 6.15
N ALA A 69 3.97 6.25 5.60
CA ALA A 69 4.21 5.72 4.26
C ALA A 69 4.07 4.19 4.23
N ILE A 70 3.41 3.63 3.22
CA ILE A 70 3.31 2.17 3.02
C ILE A 70 4.55 1.68 2.28
N ARG A 71 5.05 0.53 2.72
CA ARG A 71 6.27 -0.12 2.20
C ARG A 71 5.98 -1.57 1.86
N VAL A 72 6.86 -2.18 1.08
CA VAL A 72 6.83 -3.62 0.85
C VAL A 72 6.83 -4.35 2.20
N GLY A 73 5.85 -5.24 2.38
CA GLY A 73 5.64 -6.02 3.59
C GLY A 73 4.66 -5.41 4.60
N ASP A 74 4.28 -4.13 4.50
CA ASP A 74 3.22 -3.57 5.34
C ASP A 74 1.86 -4.21 4.98
N VAL A 75 1.00 -4.42 5.99
CA VAL A 75 -0.16 -5.36 5.91
C VAL A 75 -1.50 -4.61 6.05
N CYS A 76 -2.48 -4.92 5.20
CA CYS A 76 -3.87 -4.44 5.29
C CYS A 76 -4.62 -5.15 6.43
N ILE A 77 -5.79 -4.66 6.81
CA ILE A 77 -6.69 -5.35 7.76
C ILE A 77 -7.05 -6.77 7.29
N CYS A 78 -7.13 -6.97 5.97
CA CYS A 78 -7.38 -8.26 5.34
C CYS A 78 -6.21 -9.27 5.39
N GLY A 79 -5.04 -8.90 5.93
CA GLY A 79 -3.84 -9.75 5.94
C GLY A 79 -3.02 -9.77 4.64
N ALA A 80 -3.52 -9.19 3.53
CA ALA A 80 -2.70 -8.93 2.35
C ALA A 80 -1.59 -7.92 2.66
N SER A 81 -0.44 -8.07 2.03
CA SER A 81 0.68 -7.13 2.15
C SER A 81 1.08 -6.55 0.81
N ALA A 82 1.63 -5.33 0.83
CA ALA A 82 2.27 -4.76 -0.35
C ALA A 82 3.41 -5.68 -0.81
N ALA A 83 3.27 -6.29 -1.99
CA ALA A 83 4.21 -7.29 -2.47
C ALA A 83 5.36 -6.66 -3.26
N VAL A 84 5.08 -5.56 -3.94
CA VAL A 84 6.05 -4.81 -4.74
C VAL A 84 6.04 -3.35 -4.32
N GLY A 85 7.13 -2.67 -4.63
CA GLY A 85 7.32 -1.25 -4.42
C GLY A 85 8.37 -0.72 -5.39
N GLU A 86 8.63 0.58 -5.34
CA GLU A 86 9.63 1.23 -6.19
C GLU A 86 11.06 0.90 -5.68
N PRO A 87 11.85 0.11 -6.43
CA PRO A 87 13.12 -0.43 -5.94
C PRO A 87 14.20 0.63 -5.68
N THR A 88 14.01 1.85 -6.16
CA THR A 88 14.95 2.96 -5.98
C THR A 88 14.61 3.87 -4.80
N VAL A 89 13.44 3.70 -4.17
CA VAL A 89 12.98 4.54 -3.06
C VAL A 89 12.77 3.66 -1.83
N MET A 90 13.72 3.74 -0.89
CA MET A 90 13.72 2.91 0.32
C MET A 90 13.25 3.73 1.53
N ILE A 91 12.29 3.21 2.28
CA ILE A 91 11.68 3.90 3.42
C ILE A 91 11.98 3.13 4.72
N GLY A 92 12.36 3.87 5.76
CA GLY A 92 12.64 3.38 7.11
C GLY A 92 11.42 2.84 7.83
#